data_AF-A0A7S1TK84-F1
#
_entry.id   AF-A0A7S1TK84-F1
#
_cell.length_a   1.000
_cell.length_b   1.000
_cell.length_c   1.000
_cell.angle_alpha   90.00
_cell.angle_beta   90.00
_cell.angle_gamma   90.00
#
_symmetry.space_group_name_H-M   'P 1'
#
loop_
_entity.id
_entity.type
_entity.pdbx_description
1 polymer ?
#
loop_
_entity_poly.entity_id
_entity_poly.type
_entity_poly.pdbx_seq_one_letter_code
_entity_poly.pdbx_strand_id
1 'polypeptide(L)'
;GVKTESWYIDHSLVRKEQVRDGDEVLSVVLGEGAFGRVLKGTYNTLDVAIKEVKVMDAESAREFKEEIEAMWMMSHRNVIQVRGGFYPLPGDKNYRFRSSFIVLEYASRGSLE
;
A
#
# COMPACT_ATOMS: atom_id res chain seq x y z
N GLY A 1 -4.51 -18.24 -16.08
CA GLY A 1 -4.58 -17.19 -15.04
C GLY A 1 -3.39 -16.29 -15.20
N VAL A 2 -3.54 -14.98 -14.98
CA VAL A 2 -2.40 -14.06 -14.99
C VAL A 2 -1.49 -14.44 -13.83
N LYS A 3 -0.22 -14.74 -14.11
CA LYS A 3 0.77 -15.04 -13.08
C LYS A 3 1.16 -13.72 -12.43
N THR A 4 0.97 -13.62 -11.11
CA THR A 4 1.38 -12.46 -10.31
C THR A 4 2.56 -12.82 -9.42
N GLU A 5 3.20 -11.80 -8.89
CA GLU A 5 4.29 -11.89 -7.93
C GLU A 5 3.78 -12.46 -6.57
N SER A 6 4.66 -13.09 -5.80
CA SER A 6 4.28 -13.75 -4.53
C SER A 6 3.79 -12.77 -3.46
N TRP A 7 4.17 -11.49 -3.56
CA TRP A 7 3.71 -10.41 -2.69
C TRP A 7 2.41 -9.74 -3.18
N TYR A 8 1.92 -10.11 -4.37
CA TYR A 8 0.72 -9.49 -4.94
C TYR A 8 -0.51 -9.85 -4.10
N ILE A 9 -1.30 -8.84 -3.73
CA ILE A 9 -2.54 -9.01 -2.99
C ILE A 9 -3.74 -8.50 -3.78
N ASP A 10 -4.89 -9.14 -3.57
CA ASP A 10 -6.15 -8.61 -4.06
C ASP A 10 -6.52 -7.36 -3.26
N HIS A 11 -6.71 -6.24 -3.96
CA HIS A 11 -7.08 -4.97 -3.37
C HIS A 11 -8.34 -5.01 -2.50
N SER A 12 -9.26 -5.95 -2.74
CA SER A 12 -10.52 -6.10 -2.01
C SER A 12 -10.30 -6.58 -0.58
N LEU A 13 -9.13 -7.16 -0.29
CA LEU A 13 -8.71 -7.58 1.04
C LEU A 13 -8.16 -6.42 1.89
N VAL A 14 -7.97 -5.25 1.29
CA VAL A 14 -7.40 -4.07 1.94
C VAL A 14 -8.48 -3.00 2.08
N ARG A 15 -8.66 -2.51 3.32
CA ARG A 15 -9.60 -1.42 3.61
C ARG A 15 -8.85 -0.27 4.26
N LYS A 16 -8.99 0.93 3.70
CA LYS A 16 -8.47 2.16 4.32
C LYS A 16 -9.42 2.59 5.42
N GLU A 17 -8.89 2.93 6.58
CA GLU A 17 -9.69 3.49 7.67
C GLU A 17 -10.16 4.88 7.27
N GLN A 18 -11.43 5.18 7.59
CA GLN A 18 -12.08 6.41 7.19
C GLN A 18 -12.73 7.08 8.41
N VAL A 19 -12.67 8.41 8.44
CA VAL A 19 -13.32 9.27 9.42
C VAL A 19 -14.33 10.17 8.72
N ARG A 20 -15.40 10.54 9.43
CA ARG A 20 -16.37 11.53 8.95
C ARG A 20 -15.99 12.89 9.49
N ASP A 21 -15.89 13.87 8.60
CA ASP A 21 -15.76 15.29 8.93
C ASP A 21 -16.91 16.04 8.26
N GLY A 22 -17.98 16.30 9.02
CA GLY A 22 -19.26 16.75 8.47
C GLY A 22 -19.85 15.73 7.47
N ASP A 23 -20.08 16.17 6.23
CA ASP A 23 -20.55 15.34 5.12
C ASP A 23 -19.41 14.64 4.35
N GLU A 24 -18.15 14.96 4.67
CA GLU A 24 -16.97 14.40 4.00
C GLU A 24 -16.50 13.10 4.68
N VAL A 25 -16.02 12.16 3.87
CA VAL A 25 -15.42 10.90 4.33
C VAL A 25 -13.95 10.91 3.93
N LEU A 26 -13.07 11.02 4.92
CA LEU A 26 -11.62 11.17 4.73
C LEU A 26 -10.88 9.92 5.18
N SER A 27 -9.79 9.58 4.49
CA SER A 27 -8.90 8.51 4.96
C SER A 27 -8.07 8.98 6.17
N VAL A 28 -7.82 8.09 7.13
CA VAL A 28 -6.93 8.40 8.25
C VAL A 28 -5.47 8.38 7.76
N VAL A 29 -4.86 9.56 7.67
CA VAL A 29 -3.46 9.73 7.27
C VAL A 29 -2.56 9.53 8.49
N LEU A 30 -1.59 8.63 8.37
CA LEU A 30 -0.52 8.41 9.35
C LEU A 30 0.71 9.27 9.06
N GLY A 31 0.91 9.66 7.79
CA GLY A 31 1.99 10.55 7.37
C GLY A 31 1.90 10.88 5.88
N GLU A 32 2.45 12.03 5.50
CA GLU A 32 2.53 12.49 4.11
C GLU A 32 3.92 13.07 3.84
N GLY A 33 4.50 12.75 2.69
CA GLY A 33 5.80 13.26 2.29
C GLY A 33 6.02 13.16 0.78
N ALA A 34 7.26 13.39 0.35
CA ALA A 34 7.63 13.39 -1.08
C ALA A 34 7.30 12.06 -1.81
N PHE A 35 7.24 10.96 -1.06
CA PHE A 35 7.01 9.60 -1.59
C PHE A 35 5.55 9.14 -1.48
N GLY A 36 4.61 10.06 -1.18
CA GLY A 36 3.18 9.78 -1.10
C GLY A 36 2.62 9.83 0.32
N ARG A 37 1.47 9.18 0.49
CA ARG A 37 0.70 9.17 1.75
C ARG A 37 0.70 7.78 2.35
N VAL A 38 0.85 7.73 3.67
CA VAL A 38 0.69 6.52 4.46
C VAL A 38 -0.63 6.64 5.20
N LEU A 39 -1.51 5.67 5.01
CA LEU A 39 -2.85 5.64 5.58
C LEU A 39 -2.97 4.51 6.59
N LYS A 40 -3.83 4.69 7.58
CA LYS A 40 -4.24 3.58 8.46
C LYS A 40 -5.26 2.71 7.75
N GLY A 41 -5.22 1.40 7.99
CA GLY A 41 -6.21 0.49 7.43
C GLY A 41 -6.10 -0.92 7.97
N THR A 42 -6.83 -1.83 7.31
CA THR A 42 -6.86 -3.26 7.65
C THR A 42 -6.56 -4.12 6.43
N TYR A 43 -5.81 -5.20 6.64
CA TYR A 43 -5.56 -6.28 5.68
C TYR A 43 -5.81 -7.63 6.36
N ASN A 44 -6.78 -8.41 5.87
CA ASN A 44 -7.19 -9.68 6.50
C ASN A 44 -7.37 -9.55 8.03
N THR A 45 -8.10 -8.51 8.46
CA THR A 45 -8.37 -8.15 9.87
C THR A 45 -7.18 -7.65 10.70
N LEU A 46 -5.98 -7.57 10.14
CA LEU A 46 -4.82 -6.99 10.82
C LEU A 46 -4.75 -5.50 10.54
N ASP A 47 -4.49 -4.71 11.59
CA ASP A 47 -4.15 -3.29 11.43
C ASP A 47 -2.82 -3.16 10.68
N VAL A 48 -2.83 -2.30 9.65
CA VAL A 48 -1.71 -2.10 8.73
C VAL A 48 -1.54 -0.63 8.39
N ALA A 49 -0.32 -0.29 7.97
CA ALA A 49 -0.06 0.95 7.27
C ALA A 49 -0.13 0.70 5.76
N ILE A 50 -0.85 1.56 5.03
CA ILE A 50 -1.03 1.48 3.58
C ILE A 50 -0.30 2.65 2.95
N LYS A 51 0.85 2.39 2.32
CA LYS A 51 1.60 3.41 1.58
C LYS A 51 1.05 3.48 0.16
N GLU A 52 0.40 4.58 -0.19
CA GLU A 52 -0.03 4.84 -1.55
C GLU A 52 1.16 5.24 -2.42
N VAL A 53 1.31 4.59 -3.57
CA VAL A 53 2.39 4.88 -4.52
C VAL A 53 1.78 5.31 -5.84
N LYS A 54 2.25 6.44 -6.37
CA LYS A 54 1.83 6.93 -7.69
C LYS A 54 2.58 6.14 -8.76
N VAL A 55 1.84 5.31 -9.49
CA VAL A 55 2.34 4.61 -10.69
C VAL A 55 1.68 5.25 -11.89
N MET A 56 2.45 5.96 -12.70
CA MET A 56 1.95 6.77 -13.83
C MET A 56 2.33 6.19 -15.19
N ASP A 57 3.40 5.41 -15.23
CA ASP A 57 4.02 4.87 -16.44
C ASP A 57 4.72 3.54 -16.14
N ALA A 58 5.36 2.97 -17.17
CA ALA A 58 6.07 1.70 -17.04
C ALA A 58 7.31 1.81 -16.13
N GLU A 59 7.94 2.99 -16.05
CA GLU A 59 9.13 3.21 -15.23
C GLU A 59 8.79 3.23 -13.75
N SER A 60 7.83 4.06 -13.35
CA SER A 60 7.27 4.08 -11.99
C SER A 60 6.64 2.75 -11.58
N ALA A 61 6.09 1.98 -12.53
CA ALA A 61 5.63 0.62 -12.26
C ALA A 61 6.79 -0.35 -11.96
N ARG A 62 7.92 -0.22 -12.69
CA ARG A 62 9.13 -0.99 -12.44
C ARG A 62 9.72 -0.63 -11.07
N GLU A 63 9.84 0.67 -10.78
CA GLU A 63 10.34 1.16 -9.49
C GLU A 63 9.49 0.67 -8.32
N PHE A 64 8.16 0.73 -8.45
CA PHE A 64 7.24 0.18 -7.45
C PHE A 64 7.52 -1.31 -7.18
N LYS A 65 7.70 -2.11 -8.24
CA LYS A 65 8.00 -3.55 -8.11
C LYS A 65 9.35 -3.79 -7.45
N GLU A 66 10.37 -3.01 -7.79
CA GLU A 66 11.69 -3.11 -7.19
C GLU A 66 11.67 -2.74 -5.71
N GLU A 67 10.94 -1.69 -5.34
CA GLU A 67 10.78 -1.26 -3.94
C GLU A 67 10.15 -2.37 -3.11
N ILE A 68 9.01 -2.91 -3.55
CA ILE A 68 8.32 -3.95 -2.79
C ILE A 68 9.09 -5.27 -2.76
N GLU A 69 9.76 -5.66 -3.84
CA GLU A 69 10.58 -6.88 -3.87
C GLU A 69 11.74 -6.77 -2.89
N ALA A 70 12.43 -5.62 -2.86
CA ALA A 70 13.51 -5.36 -1.91
C ALA A 70 13.01 -5.44 -0.46
N MET A 71 11.89 -4.79 -0.15
CA MET A 71 11.29 -4.85 1.17
C MET A 71 10.78 -6.25 1.53
N TRP A 72 10.21 -6.98 0.58
CA TRP A 72 9.72 -8.35 0.75
C TRP A 72 10.86 -9.31 1.12
N MET A 73 12.04 -9.13 0.52
CA MET A 73 13.24 -9.91 0.84
C MET A 73 13.87 -9.50 2.19
N MET A 74 13.68 -8.25 2.64
CA MET A 74 14.21 -7.73 3.90
C MET A 74 13.27 -8.03 5.08
N SER A 75 13.17 -9.30 5.47
CA SER A 75 12.46 -9.68 6.69
C SER A 75 13.39 -9.65 7.90
N HIS A 76 13.22 -8.66 8.78
CA HIS A 76 13.98 -8.56 10.03
C HIS A 76 13.12 -7.98 11.16
N ARG A 77 13.37 -8.40 12.41
CA ARG A 77 12.61 -7.99 13.60
C ARG A 77 12.67 -6.50 13.96
N ASN A 78 13.65 -5.77 13.40
CA ASN A 78 13.84 -4.33 13.62
C ASN A 78 13.50 -3.49 12.37
N VAL A 79 12.87 -4.10 11.36
CA VAL A 79 12.47 -3.44 10.11
C VAL A 79 10.96 -3.68 9.94
N ILE A 80 10.23 -2.65 9.52
CA ILE A 80 8.79 -2.77 9.24
C ILE A 80 8.58 -3.82 8.16
N GLN A 81 7.78 -4.86 8.45
CA GLN A 81 7.53 -5.94 7.50
C GLN A 81 6.52 -5.54 6.42
N VAL A 82 6.85 -5.81 5.16
CA VAL A 82 5.86 -5.83 4.07
C VAL A 82 4.96 -7.06 4.21
N ARG A 83 3.66 -6.84 4.04
CA ARG A 83 2.62 -7.88 4.00
C ARG A 83 2.15 -8.18 2.57
N GLY A 84 2.43 -7.26 1.64
CA GLY A 84 2.14 -7.41 0.22
C GLY A 84 1.92 -6.07 -0.45
N GLY A 85 1.49 -6.09 -1.70
CA GLY A 85 1.21 -4.87 -2.45
C GLY A 85 0.32 -5.13 -3.66
N PHE A 86 -0.24 -4.04 -4.16
CA PHE A 86 -1.16 -4.04 -5.27
C PHE A 86 -0.72 -3.00 -6.30
N TYR A 87 -0.77 -3.39 -7.57
CA TYR A 87 -0.68 -2.49 -8.70
C TYR A 87 -1.64 -2.98 -9.80
N PRO A 88 -2.27 -2.08 -10.57
CA PRO A 88 -3.14 -2.49 -11.67
C PRO A 88 -2.36 -3.28 -12.73
N LEU A 89 -2.87 -4.45 -13.11
CA LEU A 89 -2.28 -5.27 -14.16
C LEU A 89 -2.61 -4.71 -15.56
N PRO A 90 -1.72 -4.89 -16.56
CA PRO A 90 -2.04 -4.54 -17.94
C PRO A 90 -3.35 -5.18 -18.41
N GLY A 91 -4.26 -4.36 -18.95
CA GLY A 91 -5.59 -4.81 -19.38
C GLY A 91 -6.70 -4.71 -18.32
N ASP A 92 -6.41 -4.30 -17.08
CA ASP A 92 -7.44 -3.91 -16.12
C ASP A 92 -8.14 -2.63 -16.62
N LYS A 93 -9.40 -2.75 -17.05
CA LYS A 93 -10.20 -1.61 -17.54
C LYS A 93 -10.40 -0.52 -16.48
N ASN A 94 -10.20 -0.84 -15.21
CA ASN A 94 -10.31 0.09 -14.09
C ASN A 94 -8.96 0.67 -13.65
N TYR A 95 -7.88 0.49 -14.41
CA TYR A 95 -6.54 0.95 -14.03
C TYR A 95 -6.46 2.44 -13.66
N ARG A 96 -7.29 3.29 -14.27
CA ARG A 96 -7.34 4.75 -13.97
C ARG A 96 -7.93 5.08 -12.61
N PHE A 97 -8.73 4.18 -12.04
CA PHE A 97 -9.41 4.38 -10.76
C PHE A 97 -8.74 3.64 -9.61
N ARG A 98 -7.69 2.87 -9.90
CA ARG A 98 -7.03 1.98 -8.96
C ARG A 98 -5.63 2.49 -8.67
N SER A 99 -5.44 3.06 -7.50
CA SER A 99 -4.12 3.48 -7.03
C SER A 99 -3.32 2.26 -6.56
N SER A 100 -2.05 2.21 -6.91
CA SER A 100 -1.10 1.22 -6.38
C SER A 100 -0.81 1.50 -4.90
N PHE A 101 -0.52 0.45 -4.14
CA PHE A 101 -0.17 0.60 -2.73
C PHE A 101 0.67 -0.57 -2.21
N ILE A 102 1.36 -0.32 -1.10
CA ILE A 102 2.12 -1.31 -0.34
C ILE A 102 1.48 -1.44 1.04
N VAL A 103 1.26 -2.68 1.49
CA VAL A 103 0.76 -2.99 2.82
C VAL A 103 1.93 -3.32 3.73
N LEU A 104 2.05 -2.54 4.80
CA LEU A 104 3.12 -2.61 5.78
C LEU A 104 2.53 -2.97 7.14
N GLU A 105 3.33 -3.64 7.97
CA GLU A 105 3.04 -3.79 9.38
C GLU A 105 2.81 -2.42 10.05
N TYR A 106 1.76 -2.32 10.87
CA TYR A 106 1.50 -1.11 11.63
C TYR A 106 2.33 -1.08 12.92
N ALA A 107 3.32 -0.20 12.99
CA ALA A 107 4.12 0.01 14.19
C ALA A 107 3.44 0.99 15.15
N SER A 108 2.63 0.48 16.07
CA SER A 108 1.89 1.27 17.07
C SER A 108 2.76 2.02 18.09
N ARG A 109 4.09 1.86 18.05
CA ARG A 109 5.06 2.41 19.02
C ARG A 109 6.19 3.24 18.42
N GLY A 110 6.19 3.47 17.10
CA GLY A 110 7.16 4.36 16.47
C GLY A 110 6.54 5.73 16.25
N SER A 111 7.10 6.78 16.86
CA SER A 111 6.87 8.15 16.37
C SER A 111 7.51 8.24 14.98
N LEU A 112 6.71 8.56 13.97
CA LEU A 112 7.20 9.29 12.79
C LEU A 112 7.24 10.78 13.20
N GLU A 113 8.22 11.12 14.03
CA GLU A 113 8.64 12.50 14.30
C GLU A 113 10.07 12.68 13.82
#